data_AF-A0A226GVI6-F1
#
_entry.id   AF-A0A226GVI6-F1
#
_cell.length_a   1.000
_cell.length_b   1.000
_cell.length_c   1.000
_cell.angle_alpha   90.00
_cell.angle_beta   90.00
_cell.angle_gamma   90.00
#
_symmetry.space_group_name_H-M   'P 1'
#
loop_
_entity.id
_entity.type
_entity.pdbx_description
1 polymer ?
#
loop_
_entity_poly.entity_id
_entity_poly.type
_entity_poly.pdbx_seq_one_letter_code
_entity_poly.pdbx_strand_id
1 'polypeptide(L)'
;MVIYSEPKKIDTDVTLENFKFLFNKYVFEYNEEISVIKDEDILSKVKTSLFNKIEDRVNLDVTVSPNDFKELLTPVDVNFIGKNGVIVAGQTIDFAKRLYNLENDLTRYISFTKAVDYSCGDKGKYFLVGQEPNKIENPTNHRTWKHVRESHLVDYIDLSETEKIKDYIISKGVFPYFDKVEDSI
;
A
#
# COMPACT_ATOMS: atom_id res chain seq x y z
N MET A 1 26.28 -47.42 -0.74
CA MET A 1 25.38 -47.12 -1.88
C MET A 1 24.01 -46.85 -1.28
N VAL A 2 23.45 -45.65 -1.45
CA VAL A 2 22.11 -45.30 -0.94
C VAL A 2 21.12 -45.57 -2.06
N ILE A 3 20.11 -46.40 -1.79
CA ILE A 3 19.05 -46.74 -2.74
C ILE A 3 17.76 -46.09 -2.21
N TYR A 4 17.17 -45.19 -2.98
CA TYR A 4 15.91 -44.54 -2.62
C TYR A 4 14.73 -45.33 -3.18
N SER A 5 13.65 -45.45 -2.40
CA SER A 5 12.40 -46.02 -2.89
C SER A 5 11.67 -45.03 -3.81
N GLU A 6 10.79 -45.55 -4.67
CA GLU A 6 9.93 -44.72 -5.51
C GLU A 6 9.02 -43.79 -4.68
N PRO A 7 8.75 -42.56 -5.17
CA PRO A 7 7.93 -41.59 -4.46
C PRO A 7 6.48 -42.08 -4.33
N LYS A 8 5.95 -42.00 -3.11
CA LYS A 8 4.54 -42.32 -2.82
C LYS A 8 3.68 -41.07 -2.94
N LYS A 9 2.56 -41.16 -3.66
CA LYS A 9 1.54 -40.11 -3.67
C LYS A 9 0.85 -40.07 -2.31
N ILE A 10 0.69 -38.87 -1.77
CA ILE A 10 -0.12 -38.62 -0.59
C ILE A 10 -1.47 -38.13 -1.10
N ASP A 11 -2.50 -38.96 -0.93
CA ASP A 11 -3.89 -38.64 -1.29
C ASP A 11 -4.62 -38.17 -0.03
N THR A 12 -4.53 -36.86 0.21
CA THR A 12 -5.16 -36.20 1.37
C THR A 12 -5.68 -34.85 0.94
N ASP A 13 -6.79 -34.40 1.52
CA ASP A 13 -7.34 -33.07 1.28
C ASP A 13 -6.33 -31.99 1.64
N VAL A 14 -6.29 -30.91 0.85
CA VAL A 14 -5.41 -29.77 1.10
C VAL A 14 -6.02 -28.90 2.19
N THR A 15 -5.75 -29.26 3.45
CA THR A 15 -6.16 -28.50 4.64
C THR A 15 -4.94 -28.02 5.41
N LEU A 16 -5.11 -26.94 6.19
CA LEU A 16 -4.04 -26.40 7.04
C LEU A 16 -3.56 -27.44 8.07
N GLU A 17 -4.47 -28.26 8.58
CA GLU A 17 -4.18 -29.33 9.54
C GLU A 17 -3.28 -30.41 8.92
N ASN A 18 -3.62 -30.86 7.70
CA ASN A 18 -2.80 -31.83 6.96
C ASN A 18 -1.43 -31.24 6.61
N PHE A 19 -1.37 -29.97 6.24
CA PHE A 19 -0.10 -29.27 6.02
C PHE A 19 0.78 -29.24 7.27
N LYS A 20 0.23 -28.80 8.42
CA LYS A 20 0.95 -28.76 9.71
C LYS A 20 1.50 -30.13 10.07
N PHE A 21 0.68 -31.18 9.93
CA PHE A 21 1.09 -32.56 10.19
C PHE A 21 2.25 -33.01 9.29
N LEU A 22 2.17 -32.78 7.98
CA LEU A 22 3.21 -33.16 7.03
C LEU A 22 4.50 -32.36 7.25
N PHE A 23 4.39 -31.06 7.52
CA PHE A 23 5.52 -30.20 7.82
C PHE A 23 6.25 -30.64 9.10
N ASN A 24 5.50 -30.93 10.17
CA ASN A 24 6.03 -31.52 11.40
C ASN A 24 6.79 -32.82 11.15
N LYS A 25 6.24 -33.67 10.29
CA LYS A 25 6.77 -35.00 10.06
C LYS A 25 8.03 -35.01 9.20
N TYR A 26 8.14 -34.13 8.21
CA TYR A 26 9.19 -34.19 7.19
C TYR A 26 10.15 -33.01 7.19
N VAL A 27 9.82 -31.91 7.86
CA VAL A 27 10.59 -30.67 7.82
C VAL A 27 11.05 -30.28 9.22
N PHE A 28 10.14 -29.80 10.09
CA PHE A 28 10.47 -29.28 11.43
C PHE A 28 9.20 -29.08 12.28
N GLU A 29 9.35 -28.89 13.60
CA GLU A 29 8.23 -28.59 14.50
C GLU A 29 7.56 -27.25 14.14
N TYR A 30 6.25 -27.31 13.92
CA TYR A 30 5.38 -26.21 13.58
C TYR A 30 4.99 -25.50 14.87
N ASN A 31 5.70 -24.43 15.20
CA ASN A 31 5.38 -23.58 16.35
C ASN A 31 4.07 -22.84 16.07
N GLU A 32 3.05 -23.08 16.90
CA GLU A 32 1.76 -22.37 16.83
C GLU A 32 1.86 -20.87 17.13
N GLU A 33 2.99 -20.40 17.65
CA GLU A 33 3.25 -18.96 17.86
C GLU A 33 3.34 -18.16 16.55
N ILE A 34 3.40 -18.83 15.40
CA ILE A 34 3.06 -18.20 14.11
C ILE A 34 1.56 -18.35 13.86
N SER A 35 0.74 -18.10 14.87
CA SER A 35 -0.59 -17.58 14.62
C SER A 35 -0.34 -16.20 14.03
N VAL A 36 -0.36 -16.12 12.70
CA VAL A 36 -0.55 -14.84 12.02
C VAL A 36 -1.92 -14.38 12.49
N ILE A 37 -1.96 -13.69 13.63
CA ILE A 37 -2.94 -12.65 13.86
C ILE A 37 -2.71 -11.77 12.64
N LYS A 38 -3.54 -11.94 11.61
CA LYS A 38 -3.66 -10.95 10.57
C LYS A 38 -4.21 -9.75 11.32
N ASP A 39 -3.30 -8.95 11.90
CA ASP A 39 -3.59 -7.55 12.10
C ASP A 39 -4.18 -7.10 10.76
N GLU A 40 -5.42 -6.62 10.82
CA GLU A 40 -6.11 -6.13 9.63
C GLU A 40 -5.16 -5.21 8.87
N ASP A 41 -4.87 -5.61 7.62
CA ASP A 41 -4.00 -4.88 6.71
C ASP A 41 -4.38 -3.39 6.74
N ILE A 42 -3.40 -2.52 6.98
CA ILE A 42 -3.63 -1.08 7.11
C ILE A 42 -4.41 -0.52 5.92
N LEU A 43 -4.16 -1.06 4.72
CA LEU A 43 -4.89 -0.69 3.52
C LEU A 43 -6.39 -1.00 3.64
N SER A 44 -6.75 -2.13 4.25
CA SER A 44 -8.16 -2.48 4.50
C SER A 44 -8.84 -1.51 5.47
N LYS A 45 -8.10 -1.03 6.49
CA LYS A 45 -8.60 0.00 7.42
C LYS A 45 -8.79 1.34 6.71
N VAL A 46 -7.85 1.75 5.86
CA VAL A 46 -7.98 2.98 5.06
C VAL A 46 -9.13 2.89 4.06
N LYS A 47 -9.31 1.75 3.40
CA LYS A 47 -10.45 1.52 2.48
C LYS A 47 -11.78 1.79 3.18
N THR A 48 -11.94 1.22 4.38
CA THR A 48 -13.14 1.37 5.19
C THR A 48 -13.32 2.80 5.72
N SER A 49 -12.25 3.45 6.17
CA SER A 49 -12.33 4.77 6.81
C SER A 49 -12.40 5.93 5.83
N LEU A 50 -11.82 5.79 4.63
CA LEU A 50 -11.60 6.87 3.68
C LEU A 50 -12.19 6.59 2.29
N PHE A 51 -11.90 5.45 1.65
CA PHE A 51 -12.15 5.28 0.21
C PHE A 51 -13.64 5.36 -0.12
N ASN A 52 -14.49 4.70 0.67
CA ASN A 52 -15.95 4.76 0.52
C ASN A 52 -16.52 6.20 0.63
N LYS A 53 -15.77 7.14 1.19
CA LYS A 53 -16.20 8.54 1.34
C LYS A 53 -15.73 9.44 0.21
N ILE A 54 -14.81 8.98 -0.63
CA ILE A 54 -14.18 9.78 -1.69
C ILE A 54 -14.28 9.14 -3.08
N GLU A 55 -14.83 7.93 -3.20
CA GLU A 55 -14.93 7.16 -4.47
C GLU A 55 -15.61 7.90 -5.63
N ASP A 56 -16.50 8.84 -5.34
CA ASP A 56 -17.15 9.67 -6.36
C ASP A 56 -16.33 10.90 -6.77
N ARG A 57 -15.22 11.17 -6.09
CA ARG A 57 -14.42 12.39 -6.23
C ARG A 57 -13.00 12.12 -6.72
N VAL A 58 -12.54 10.88 -6.69
CA VAL A 58 -11.19 10.47 -7.12
C VAL A 58 -11.26 9.11 -7.82
N ASN A 59 -10.24 8.77 -8.61
CA ASN A 59 -10.01 7.39 -8.99
C ASN A 59 -9.31 6.67 -7.84
N LEU A 60 -9.76 5.46 -7.53
CA LEU A 60 -9.22 4.62 -6.45
C LEU A 60 -8.40 3.47 -7.05
N ASP A 61 -7.32 3.08 -6.36
CA ASP A 61 -6.47 1.92 -6.66
C ASP A 61 -6.11 1.82 -8.16
N VAL A 62 -5.50 2.88 -8.71
CA VAL A 62 -5.15 2.96 -10.13
C VAL A 62 -3.64 2.83 -10.36
N THR A 63 -3.27 2.17 -11.45
CA THR A 63 -1.89 2.17 -11.95
C THR A 63 -1.70 3.36 -12.88
N VAL A 64 -0.81 4.28 -12.50
CA VAL A 64 -0.42 5.42 -13.32
C VAL A 64 0.84 5.06 -14.09
N SER A 65 0.89 5.40 -15.37
CA SER A 65 1.92 4.99 -16.32
C SER A 65 2.61 6.18 -16.98
N PRO A 66 3.72 5.94 -17.73
CA PRO A 66 4.36 6.98 -18.54
C PRO A 66 3.46 7.58 -19.64
N ASN A 67 2.33 6.94 -19.98
CA ASN A 67 1.35 7.51 -20.90
C ASN A 67 0.51 8.61 -20.25
N ASP A 68 0.38 8.58 -18.91
CA ASP A 68 -0.42 9.54 -18.14
C ASP A 68 0.44 10.73 -17.71
N PHE A 69 1.69 10.47 -17.30
CA PHE A 69 2.70 11.48 -17.00
C PHE A 69 4.03 11.09 -17.64
N LYS A 70 4.49 11.88 -18.61
CA LYS A 70 5.64 11.55 -19.47
C LYS A 70 6.96 11.35 -18.70
N GLU A 71 7.11 12.03 -17.58
CA GLU A 71 8.29 11.99 -16.71
C GLU A 71 8.31 10.78 -15.79
N LEU A 72 7.24 9.99 -15.75
CA LEU A 72 7.21 8.75 -15.02
C LEU A 72 8.03 7.69 -15.78
N LEU A 73 9.00 7.06 -15.12
CA LEU A 73 9.87 6.08 -15.75
C LEU A 73 9.26 4.67 -15.78
N THR A 74 8.48 4.33 -14.76
CA THR A 74 7.84 3.02 -14.58
C THR A 74 6.44 3.21 -14.03
N PRO A 75 5.48 2.32 -14.34
CA PRO A 75 4.17 2.38 -13.74
C PRO A 75 4.22 2.38 -12.20
N VAL A 76 3.32 3.13 -11.57
CA VAL A 76 3.18 3.23 -10.11
C VAL A 76 1.72 3.07 -9.74
N ASP A 77 1.45 2.14 -8.83
CA ASP A 77 0.13 1.99 -8.21
C ASP A 77 -0.06 3.08 -7.16
N VAL A 78 -1.16 3.83 -7.29
CA VAL A 78 -1.56 4.87 -6.34
C VAL A 78 -2.94 4.54 -5.78
N ASN A 79 -3.09 4.67 -4.47
CA ASN A 79 -4.36 4.35 -3.82
C ASN A 79 -5.49 5.30 -4.18
N PHE A 80 -5.18 6.58 -4.40
CA PHE A 80 -6.13 7.48 -5.05
C PHE A 80 -5.45 8.61 -5.81
N ILE A 81 -6.13 9.10 -6.85
CA ILE A 81 -5.73 10.28 -7.61
C ILE A 81 -6.96 11.05 -8.12
N GLY A 82 -6.85 12.37 -8.08
CA GLY A 82 -7.82 13.31 -8.62
C GLY A 82 -7.16 14.62 -8.98
N LYS A 83 -7.96 15.58 -9.43
CA LYS A 83 -7.48 16.90 -9.81
C LYS A 83 -8.52 17.97 -9.50
N ASN A 84 -8.04 19.16 -9.13
CA ASN A 84 -8.74 20.42 -9.38
C ASN A 84 -7.70 21.56 -9.34
N GLY A 85 -7.33 22.07 -10.50
CA GLY A 85 -6.14 22.91 -10.66
C GLY A 85 -4.85 22.07 -10.59
N VAL A 86 -4.52 21.59 -9.39
CA VAL A 86 -3.35 20.73 -9.13
C VAL A 86 -3.75 19.26 -9.01
N ILE A 87 -2.79 18.35 -9.20
CA ILE A 87 -2.97 16.93 -8.91
C ILE A 87 -3.10 16.73 -7.40
N VAL A 88 -4.06 15.89 -7.01
CA VAL A 88 -4.26 15.46 -5.64
C VAL A 88 -4.16 13.94 -5.62
N ALA A 89 -3.17 13.38 -4.91
CA ALA A 89 -2.98 11.94 -4.86
C ALA A 89 -2.62 11.47 -3.44
N GLY A 90 -2.84 10.19 -3.17
CA GLY A 90 -2.51 9.60 -1.88
C GLY A 90 -2.09 8.15 -1.97
N GLN A 91 -1.21 7.77 -1.04
CA GLN A 91 -0.73 6.41 -0.89
C GLN A 91 -0.80 5.97 0.58
N THR A 92 -1.26 4.74 0.81
CA THR A 92 -1.19 4.07 2.10
C THR A 92 0.13 3.33 2.20
N ILE A 93 0.84 3.53 3.31
CA ILE A 93 2.11 2.86 3.59
C ILE A 93 2.01 2.13 4.92
N ASP A 94 2.26 0.83 4.87
CA ASP A 94 2.51 0.02 6.05
C ASP A 94 3.97 0.25 6.51
N PHE A 95 4.12 0.91 7.66
CA PHE A 95 5.44 1.13 8.28
C PHE A 95 5.91 -0.06 9.13
N ALA A 96 5.10 -1.09 9.35
CA ALA A 96 5.48 -2.29 10.09
C ALA A 96 6.10 -3.38 9.20
N LYS A 97 5.99 -3.28 7.88
CA LYS A 97 6.56 -4.26 6.95
C LYS A 97 8.10 -4.24 6.91
N ARG A 98 8.68 -5.24 6.22
CA ARG A 98 10.13 -5.36 6.02
C ARG A 98 10.73 -4.06 5.48
N LEU A 99 11.82 -3.58 6.10
CA LEU A 99 12.46 -2.29 5.81
C LEU A 99 12.72 -2.05 4.32
N TYR A 100 13.28 -3.04 3.60
CA TYR A 100 13.52 -2.93 2.16
C TYR A 100 12.23 -2.63 1.36
N ASN A 101 11.13 -3.30 1.70
CA ASN A 101 9.84 -3.06 1.06
C ASN A 101 9.29 -1.68 1.42
N LEU A 102 9.50 -1.22 2.67
CA LEU A 102 9.11 0.12 3.12
C LEU A 102 9.86 1.20 2.35
N GLU A 103 11.18 1.10 2.29
CA GLU A 103 12.01 2.05 1.54
C GLU A 103 11.64 2.07 0.06
N ASN A 104 11.44 0.90 -0.56
CA ASN A 104 11.02 0.83 -1.96
C ASN A 104 9.67 1.54 -2.21
N ASP A 105 8.66 1.32 -1.38
CA ASP A 105 7.35 1.96 -1.58
C ASP A 105 7.42 3.46 -1.36
N LEU A 106 8.16 3.92 -0.35
CA LEU A 106 8.41 5.34 -0.13
C LEU A 106 9.13 5.97 -1.33
N THR A 107 10.23 5.36 -1.79
CA THR A 107 10.98 5.89 -2.94
C THR A 107 10.13 5.92 -4.19
N ARG A 108 9.33 4.88 -4.47
CA ARG A 108 8.42 4.85 -5.63
C ARG A 108 7.39 5.97 -5.56
N TYR A 109 6.72 6.12 -4.43
CA TYR A 109 5.69 7.15 -4.29
C TYR A 109 6.28 8.56 -4.35
N ILE A 110 7.40 8.83 -3.67
CA ILE A 110 8.08 10.13 -3.78
C ILE A 110 8.53 10.41 -5.22
N SER A 111 9.08 9.43 -5.91
CA SER A 111 9.47 9.57 -7.32
C SER A 111 8.26 9.89 -8.20
N PHE A 112 7.12 9.23 -7.98
CA PHE A 112 5.84 9.54 -8.63
C PHE A 112 5.46 11.01 -8.41
N THR A 113 5.47 11.51 -7.16
CA THR A 113 5.10 12.91 -6.89
C THR A 113 5.98 13.90 -7.65
N LYS A 114 7.28 13.61 -7.80
CA LYS A 114 8.20 14.48 -8.54
C LYS A 114 8.01 14.41 -10.06
N ALA A 115 7.75 13.22 -10.58
CA ALA A 115 7.42 13.06 -12.00
C ALA A 115 6.15 13.83 -12.35
N VAL A 116 5.10 13.71 -11.52
CA VAL A 116 3.84 14.43 -11.71
C VAL A 116 4.03 15.95 -11.63
N ASP A 117 4.75 16.44 -10.61
CA ASP A 117 5.04 17.87 -10.45
C ASP A 117 5.75 18.44 -11.69
N TYR A 118 6.75 17.71 -12.22
CA TYR A 118 7.49 18.13 -13.41
C TYR A 118 6.61 18.11 -14.66
N SER A 119 5.79 17.07 -14.82
CA SER A 119 4.88 16.91 -15.97
C SER A 119 3.82 18.00 -16.03
N CYS A 120 3.27 18.37 -14.87
CA CYS A 120 2.21 19.37 -14.76
C CYS A 120 2.74 20.81 -14.72
N GLY A 121 4.02 21.00 -14.39
CA GLY A 121 4.62 22.33 -14.19
C GLY A 121 4.14 23.06 -12.92
N ASP A 122 3.50 22.36 -11.99
CA ASP A 122 3.02 22.89 -10.72
C ASP A 122 3.08 21.82 -9.62
N LYS A 123 3.19 22.24 -8.35
CA LYS A 123 3.29 21.35 -7.21
C LYS A 123 1.92 20.80 -6.82
N GLY A 124 1.78 19.48 -6.89
CA GLY A 124 0.59 18.76 -6.44
C GLY A 124 0.40 18.74 -4.92
N LYS A 125 -0.77 18.24 -4.50
CA LYS A 125 -1.07 17.91 -3.11
C LYS A 125 -1.00 16.39 -2.93
N TYR A 126 -0.02 15.94 -2.15
CA TYR A 126 0.26 14.52 -1.98
C TYR A 126 0.11 14.11 -0.54
N PHE A 127 -0.71 13.08 -0.29
CA PHE A 127 -0.93 12.52 1.03
C PHE A 127 -0.20 11.19 1.18
N LEU A 128 0.28 10.91 2.38
CA LEU A 128 0.78 9.60 2.76
C LEU A 128 0.05 9.17 4.02
N VAL A 129 -0.77 8.13 3.90
CA VAL A 129 -1.55 7.58 5.01
C VAL A 129 -0.77 6.43 5.63
N GLY A 130 -0.60 6.45 6.94
CA GLY A 130 0.11 5.39 7.63
C GLY A 130 -0.23 5.34 9.10
N GLN A 131 0.42 4.41 9.80
CA GLN A 131 0.38 4.31 11.24
C GLN A 131 1.81 4.26 11.76
N GLU A 132 2.05 4.88 12.92
CA GLU A 132 3.33 4.76 13.62
C GLU A 132 3.65 3.28 13.90
N PRO A 133 4.80 2.75 13.45
CA PRO A 133 5.19 1.39 13.75
C PRO A 133 5.63 1.27 15.22
N ASN A 134 5.47 0.09 15.82
CA ASN A 134 5.92 -0.15 17.18
C ASN A 134 7.43 0.16 17.32
N LYS A 135 7.76 1.14 18.16
CA LYS A 135 9.13 1.64 18.34
C LYS A 135 10.09 0.61 18.93
N ILE A 136 9.59 -0.34 19.72
CA ILE A 136 10.40 -1.37 20.37
C ILE A 136 10.68 -2.51 19.38
N GLU A 137 9.65 -2.96 18.66
CA GLU A 137 9.77 -4.07 17.71
C GLU A 137 10.44 -3.65 16.39
N ASN A 138 10.18 -2.41 15.93
CA ASN A 138 10.62 -1.90 14.64
C ASN A 138 11.31 -0.53 14.76
N PRO A 139 12.44 -0.41 15.51
CA PRO A 139 13.08 0.87 15.78
C PRO A 139 13.59 1.59 14.53
N THR A 140 14.08 0.84 13.53
CA THR A 140 14.55 1.40 12.26
C THR A 140 13.39 1.96 11.45
N ASN A 141 12.28 1.23 11.35
CA ASN A 141 11.10 1.70 10.64
C ASN A 141 10.48 2.91 11.34
N HIS A 142 10.47 2.94 12.68
CA HIS A 142 10.03 4.11 13.44
C HIS A 142 10.89 5.34 13.12
N ARG A 143 12.22 5.18 12.95
CA ARG A 143 13.08 6.29 12.50
C ARG A 143 12.69 6.75 11.09
N THR A 144 12.46 5.83 10.17
CA THR A 144 12.01 6.16 8.80
C THR A 144 10.66 6.87 8.80
N TRP A 145 9.68 6.38 9.55
CA TRP A 145 8.39 7.02 9.77
C TRP A 145 8.53 8.45 10.29
N LYS A 146 9.38 8.64 11.31
CA LYS A 146 9.65 9.96 11.86
C LYS A 146 10.23 10.91 10.80
N HIS A 147 11.20 10.45 10.00
CA HIS A 147 11.74 11.25 8.90
C HIS A 147 10.67 11.60 7.86
N VAL A 148 9.78 10.67 7.51
CA VAL A 148 8.66 10.96 6.58
C VAL A 148 7.76 12.05 7.15
N ARG A 149 7.37 11.92 8.43
CA ARG A 149 6.50 12.89 9.11
C ARG A 149 7.14 14.28 9.22
N GLU A 150 8.45 14.33 9.40
CA GLU A 150 9.23 15.58 9.47
C GLU A 150 9.56 16.12 8.07
N SER A 151 9.49 15.30 7.02
CA SER A 151 9.76 15.71 5.65
C SER A 151 8.57 16.49 5.08
N HIS A 152 8.81 17.69 4.55
CA HIS A 152 7.80 18.47 3.83
C HIS A 152 7.57 17.99 2.39
N LEU A 153 7.90 16.73 2.10
CA LEU A 153 7.79 16.15 0.75
C LEU A 153 6.35 15.78 0.41
N VAL A 154 5.62 15.24 1.39
CA VAL A 154 4.22 14.84 1.33
C VAL A 154 3.55 15.14 2.67
N ASP A 155 2.23 15.28 2.68
CA ASP A 155 1.47 15.43 3.92
C ASP A 155 1.22 14.06 4.54
N TYR A 156 1.97 13.74 5.59
CA TYR A 156 1.69 12.55 6.40
C TYR A 156 0.37 12.73 7.16
N ILE A 157 -0.51 11.74 7.03
CA ILE A 157 -1.79 11.65 7.74
C ILE A 157 -1.80 10.32 8.50
N ASP A 158 -2.04 10.38 9.81
CA ASP A 158 -2.24 9.16 10.58
C ASP A 158 -3.54 8.47 10.17
N LEU A 159 -3.58 7.15 10.24
CA LEU A 159 -4.77 6.34 9.95
C LEU A 159 -6.01 6.82 10.71
N SER A 160 -5.84 7.29 11.95
CA SER A 160 -6.93 7.84 12.77
C SER A 160 -7.46 9.20 12.30
N GLU A 161 -6.75 9.87 11.39
CA GLU A 161 -7.02 11.23 10.93
C GLU A 161 -7.36 11.30 9.43
N THR A 162 -7.71 10.19 8.78
CA THR A 162 -8.02 10.13 7.35
C THR A 162 -9.16 11.07 6.93
N GLU A 163 -10.02 11.47 7.87
CA GLU A 163 -11.08 12.45 7.64
C GLU A 163 -10.56 13.79 7.09
N LYS A 164 -9.33 14.19 7.46
CA LYS A 164 -8.67 15.40 6.93
C LYS A 164 -8.50 15.35 5.41
N ILE A 165 -8.25 14.17 4.85
CA ILE A 165 -8.10 13.98 3.40
C ILE A 165 -9.46 14.17 2.72
N LYS A 166 -10.50 13.55 3.27
CA LYS A 166 -11.88 13.69 2.78
C LYS A 166 -12.33 15.15 2.81
N ASP A 167 -12.11 15.85 3.92
CA ASP A 167 -12.46 17.27 4.05
C ASP A 167 -11.70 18.14 3.02
N TYR A 168 -10.41 17.84 2.77
CA TYR A 168 -9.63 18.53 1.74
C TYR A 168 -10.22 18.30 0.34
N ILE A 169 -10.46 17.04 -0.04
CA ILE A 169 -11.00 16.65 -1.35
C ILE A 169 -12.33 17.34 -1.62
N ILE A 170 -13.24 17.33 -0.65
CA ILE A 170 -14.56 17.93 -0.77
C ILE A 170 -14.46 19.47 -0.84
N SER A 171 -13.73 20.09 0.10
CA SER A 171 -13.62 21.55 0.16
C SER A 171 -12.93 22.17 -1.05
N LYS A 172 -11.99 21.43 -1.65
CA LYS A 172 -11.32 21.83 -2.89
C LYS A 172 -12.04 21.39 -4.15
N GLY A 173 -13.17 20.68 -4.05
CA GLY A 173 -13.94 20.26 -5.22
C GLY A 173 -13.14 19.38 -6.18
N VAL A 174 -12.32 18.48 -5.64
CA VAL A 174 -11.52 17.54 -6.43
C VAL A 174 -12.45 16.59 -7.19
N PHE A 175 -12.08 16.28 -8.43
CA PHE A 175 -12.75 15.33 -9.30
C PHE A 175 -11.78 14.24 -9.77
N PRO A 176 -12.27 13.06 -10.22
CA PRO A 176 -11.43 11.99 -10.74
C PRO A 176 -10.51 12.49 -11.85
N TYR A 177 -9.26 12.05 -11.84
CA TYR A 177 -8.27 12.44 -12.85
C TYR A 177 -8.48 11.70 -14.18
N PHE A 178 -8.82 10.42 -14.11
CA PHE A 178 -9.19 9.59 -15.25
C PHE A 178 -10.70 9.50 -15.36
N ASP A 179 -11.21 9.49 -16.58
CA ASP A 179 -12.61 9.21 -16.85
C ASP A 179 -12.96 7.80 -16.34
N LYS A 180 -14.12 7.67 -15.66
CA LYS A 180 -14.65 6.34 -15.32
C LYS A 180 -14.96 5.65 -16.65
N VAL A 181 -14.26 4.56 -16.95
CA VAL A 181 -14.62 3.72 -18.09
C VAL A 181 -16.04 3.21 -17.80
N GLU A 182 -17.04 3.69 -18.53
CA GLU A 182 -18.36 3.10 -18.50
C GLU A 182 -18.20 1.67 -19.01
N ASP A 183 -18.35 0.69 -18.10
CA ASP A 183 -18.52 -0.70 -18.48
C ASP A 183 -19.72 -0.77 -19.41
N SER A 184 -19.43 -0.84 -20.71
CA SER A 184 -20.43 -0.98 -21.76
C SER A 184 -21.03 -2.38 -21.62
N ILE A 185 -22.21 -2.45 -21.01
CA ILE A 185 -23.05 -3.66 -20.94
C ILE A 185 -23.58 -3.99 -22.34
#